data_AF-A0A182SFU3-F1
#
_entry.id   AF-A0A182SFU3-F1
#
_cell.length_a   1.000
_cell.length_b   1.000
_cell.length_c   1.000
_cell.angle_alpha   90.00
_cell.angle_beta   90.00
_cell.angle_gamma   90.00
#
_symmetry.space_group_name_H-M   'P 1'
#
loop_
_entity.id
_entity.type
_entity.pdbx_description
1 polymer ?
#
loop_
_entity_poly.entity_id
_entity_poly.type
_entity_poly.pdbx_seq_one_letter_code
_entity_poly.pdbx_strand_id
1 'polypeptide(L)'
;MKMSGNGCPPNYRSCDLRGMPLAKLKNIQAKLREEIEEVEIVLYQETANKCMKCEEKNRSVTLVPCNHYVVCDTCATTQRECPYCQTPVTPKA
;
A
#
# COMPACT_ATOMS: atom_id res chain seq x y z
N MET A 1 -39.16 11.15 21.43
CA MET A 1 -38.27 11.65 20.35
C MET A 1 -37.97 10.53 19.39
N LYS A 2 -38.22 10.70 18.08
CA LYS A 2 -37.75 9.79 17.03
C LYS A 2 -36.41 10.34 16.52
N MET A 3 -35.33 9.58 16.64
CA MET A 3 -34.05 9.93 16.01
C MET A 3 -33.92 9.17 14.70
N SER A 4 -33.87 9.94 13.62
CA SER A 4 -33.73 9.52 12.23
C SER A 4 -32.30 9.04 11.92
N GLY A 5 -32.21 8.05 11.03
CA GLY A 5 -31.23 7.94 9.94
C GLY A 5 -29.73 7.81 10.29
N ASN A 6 -29.13 6.70 9.85
CA ASN A 6 -27.83 6.73 9.17
C ASN A 6 -27.63 5.40 8.43
N GLY A 7 -27.91 5.39 7.13
CA GLY A 7 -27.52 4.28 6.26
C GLY A 7 -26.01 4.34 6.03
N CYS A 8 -25.25 3.34 6.51
CA CYS A 8 -23.86 3.19 6.12
C CYS A 8 -23.78 2.87 4.61
N PRO A 9 -22.87 3.50 3.84
CA PRO A 9 -22.58 3.07 2.49
C PRO A 9 -22.02 1.63 2.48
N PRO A 10 -22.27 0.86 1.41
CA PRO A 10 -22.13 -0.61 1.41
C PRO A 10 -20.70 -1.15 1.55
N ASN A 11 -19.68 -0.28 1.49
CA ASN A 11 -18.27 -0.70 1.49
C ASN A 11 -17.52 -0.49 2.81
N TYR A 12 -18.20 -0.09 3.89
CA TYR A 12 -17.57 0.00 5.21
C TYR A 12 -18.48 -0.59 6.29
N ARG A 13 -18.17 -1.83 6.70
CA ARG A 13 -18.88 -2.65 7.72
C ARG A 13 -18.88 -2.06 9.15
N SER A 14 -18.81 -0.74 9.34
CA SER A 14 -18.84 -0.14 10.68
C SER A 14 -20.20 -0.29 11.38
N CYS A 15 -21.28 -0.43 10.61
CA CYS A 15 -22.62 -0.63 11.12
C CYS A 15 -22.76 -1.96 11.91
N ASP A 16 -21.94 -2.98 11.62
CA ASP A 16 -21.97 -4.28 12.32
C ASP A 16 -21.42 -4.21 13.75
N LEU A 17 -20.68 -3.16 14.11
CA LEU A 17 -20.08 -3.03 15.45
C LEU A 17 -21.05 -2.40 16.46
N ARG A 18 -22.06 -1.67 16.00
CA ARG A 18 -22.98 -0.94 16.88
C ARG A 18 -23.92 -1.93 17.61
N GLY A 19 -23.99 -1.82 18.93
CA GLY A 19 -24.85 -2.68 19.77
C GLY A 19 -24.22 -4.03 20.15
N MET A 20 -22.99 -4.32 19.71
CA MET A 20 -22.25 -5.48 20.23
C MET A 20 -21.81 -5.29 21.68
N PRO A 21 -21.69 -6.37 22.48
CA PRO A 21 -21.13 -6.28 23.83
C PRO A 21 -19.72 -5.71 23.84
N LEU A 22 -19.41 -4.89 24.86
CA LEU A 22 -18.11 -4.22 24.99
C LEU A 22 -16.92 -5.20 24.96
N ALA A 23 -17.04 -6.37 25.58
CA ALA A 23 -15.99 -7.39 25.57
C ALA A 23 -15.69 -7.89 24.15
N LYS A 24 -16.73 -8.10 23.33
CA LYS A 24 -16.58 -8.50 21.93
C LYS A 24 -15.90 -7.39 21.13
N LEU A 25 -16.28 -6.14 21.35
CA LEU A 25 -15.65 -4.97 20.70
C LEU A 25 -14.17 -4.85 21.06
N LYS A 26 -13.80 -5.06 22.32
CA LYS A 26 -12.38 -5.05 22.75
C LYS A 26 -11.58 -6.18 22.10
N ASN A 27 -12.14 -7.38 22.00
CA ASN A 27 -11.49 -8.50 21.32
C ASN A 27 -11.28 -8.22 19.83
N ILE A 28 -12.29 -7.66 19.15
CA ILE A 28 -12.17 -7.24 17.74
C ILE A 28 -11.09 -6.16 17.62
N GLN A 29 -11.07 -5.18 18.53
CA GLN A 29 -10.06 -4.12 18.52
C GLN A 29 -8.64 -4.68 18.68
N ALA A 30 -8.42 -5.60 19.61
CA ALA A 30 -7.11 -6.22 19.81
C ALA A 30 -6.65 -6.97 18.57
N LYS A 31 -7.53 -7.81 18.01
CA LYS A 31 -7.25 -8.58 16.80
C LYS A 31 -6.94 -7.69 15.59
N LEU A 32 -7.72 -6.63 15.37
CA LEU A 32 -7.48 -5.71 14.26
C LEU A 32 -6.15 -4.97 14.40
N ARG A 33 -5.71 -4.67 15.63
CA ARG A 33 -4.39 -4.06 15.87
C ARG A 33 -3.26 -5.00 15.48
N GLU A 34 -3.37 -6.28 15.87
CA GLU A 34 -2.41 -7.32 15.47
C GLU A 34 -2.41 -7.51 13.94
N GLU A 35 -3.58 -7.59 13.30
CA GLU A 35 -3.67 -7.73 11.85
C GLU A 35 -3.10 -6.50 11.11
N ILE A 36 -3.27 -5.28 11.64
CA ILE A 36 -2.66 -4.08 11.08
C ILE A 36 -1.13 -4.14 11.17
N GLU A 37 -0.59 -4.55 12.32
CA GLU A 37 0.86 -4.68 12.52
C GLU A 37 1.46 -5.69 11.52
N GLU A 38 0.81 -6.84 11.33
CA GLU A 38 1.23 -7.83 10.33
C GLU A 38 1.18 -7.27 8.89
N VAL A 39 0.13 -6.54 8.54
CA VAL A 39 0.02 -5.88 7.23
C VAL A 39 1.14 -4.87 7.04
N GLU A 40 1.48 -4.07 8.05
CA GLU A 40 2.58 -3.11 7.98
C GLU A 40 3.93 -3.79 7.75
N ILE A 41 4.19 -4.91 8.42
CA ILE A 41 5.40 -5.72 8.21
C ILE A 41 5.49 -6.22 6.78
N VAL A 42 4.40 -6.83 6.27
CA VAL A 42 4.36 -7.37 4.90
C VAL A 42 4.50 -6.25 3.87
N LEU A 43 3.83 -5.11 4.07
CA LEU A 43 3.95 -3.96 3.19
C LEU A 43 5.38 -3.45 3.13
N TYR A 44 6.07 -3.32 4.27
CA TYR A 44 7.47 -2.90 4.29
C TYR A 44 8.36 -3.83 3.44
N GLN A 45 8.19 -5.14 3.59
CA GLN A 45 8.96 -6.15 2.86
C GLN A 45 8.66 -6.14 1.35
N GLU A 46 7.39 -6.06 0.98
CA GLU A 46 6.98 -6.03 -0.42
C GLU A 46 7.43 -4.73 -1.10
N THR A 47 7.17 -3.57 -0.50
CA THR A 47 7.56 -2.27 -1.05
C THR A 47 9.08 -2.17 -1.25
N ALA A 48 9.89 -2.81 -0.38
CA ALA A 48 11.35 -2.87 -0.53
C ALA A 48 11.80 -3.61 -1.81
N ASN A 49 11.01 -4.57 -2.30
CA ASN A 49 11.35 -5.39 -3.46
C ASN A 49 10.62 -4.95 -4.75
N LYS A 50 9.46 -4.30 -4.63
CA LYS A 50 8.60 -3.92 -5.77
C LYS A 50 9.06 -2.66 -6.49
N CYS A 51 8.77 -2.62 -7.79
CA CYS A 51 8.97 -1.47 -8.65
C CYS A 51 8.24 -0.24 -8.08
N MET A 52 8.94 0.87 -7.85
CA MET A 52 8.36 2.10 -7.32
C MET A 52 7.36 2.79 -8.27
N LYS A 53 7.19 2.28 -9.50
CA LYS A 53 6.26 2.86 -10.49
C LYS A 53 4.95 2.09 -10.62
N CYS A 54 5.02 0.75 -10.72
CA CYS A 54 3.81 -0.07 -10.90
C CYS A 54 3.42 -0.85 -9.65
N GLU A 55 4.31 -1.02 -8.67
CA GLU A 55 4.10 -1.81 -7.45
C GLU A 55 3.72 -3.30 -7.66
N GLU A 56 3.62 -3.75 -8.91
CA GLU A 56 3.26 -5.14 -9.28
C GLU A 56 4.47 -6.06 -9.43
N LYS A 57 5.46 -5.64 -10.22
CA LYS A 57 6.66 -6.42 -10.55
C LYS A 57 7.81 -6.07 -9.61
N ASN A 58 8.71 -7.02 -9.37
CA ASN A 58 9.94 -6.75 -8.62
C ASN A 58 10.86 -5.81 -9.40
N ARG A 59 11.65 -5.03 -8.68
CA ARG A 59 12.76 -4.26 -9.24
C ARG A 59 13.70 -5.23 -9.96
N SER A 60 14.11 -4.89 -11.16
CA SER A 60 14.93 -5.81 -12.00
C SER A 60 16.05 -5.11 -12.76
N VAL A 61 16.12 -3.78 -12.73
CA VAL A 61 17.12 -3.02 -13.48
C VAL A 61 17.63 -1.82 -12.70
N THR A 62 18.90 -1.49 -12.93
CA THR A 62 19.54 -0.27 -12.42
C THR A 62 19.37 0.87 -13.43
N LEU A 63 18.95 2.04 -12.96
CA LEU A 63 18.81 3.23 -13.79
C LEU A 63 20.16 3.96 -13.93
N VAL A 64 20.50 4.39 -15.15
CA VAL A 64 21.72 5.14 -15.46
C VAL A 64 21.35 6.60 -15.72
N PRO A 65 22.15 7.59 -15.25
CA PRO A 65 23.45 7.45 -14.59
C PRO A 65 23.42 7.33 -13.05
N CYS A 66 22.25 7.44 -12.42
CA CYS A 66 22.15 7.55 -10.95
C CYS A 66 22.38 6.24 -10.18
N ASN A 67 22.45 5.09 -10.87
CA ASN A 67 22.67 3.76 -10.31
C ASN A 67 21.60 3.28 -9.28
N HIS A 68 20.38 3.83 -9.31
CA HIS A 68 19.30 3.38 -8.44
C HIS A 68 18.59 2.14 -8.99
N TYR A 69 18.45 1.10 -8.16
CA TYR A 69 17.72 -0.13 -8.44
C TYR A 69 16.29 -0.04 -7.88
N VAL A 70 15.40 0.66 -8.60
CA VAL A 70 14.11 1.12 -8.06
C VAL A 70 12.90 0.80 -8.94
N VAL A 71 13.10 0.29 -10.16
CA VAL A 71 12.01 -0.05 -11.09
C VAL A 71 12.23 -1.42 -11.74
N CYS A 72 11.15 -2.01 -12.28
CA CYS A 72 11.24 -3.16 -13.17
C CYS A 72 11.68 -2.75 -14.57
N ASP A 73 12.10 -3.74 -15.36
CA ASP A 73 12.49 -3.65 -16.77
C ASP A 73 11.42 -2.99 -17.63
N THR A 74 10.16 -3.38 -17.46
CA THR A 74 9.04 -2.84 -18.24
C THR A 74 8.82 -1.34 -17.95
N CYS A 75 8.91 -0.94 -16.67
CA CYS A 75 8.74 0.45 -16.30
C CYS A 75 9.93 1.32 -16.71
N ALA A 76 11.14 0.76 -16.79
CA ALA A 76 12.34 1.48 -17.17
C ALA A 76 12.32 1.96 -18.63
N THR A 77 11.61 1.28 -19.54
CA THR A 77 11.54 1.68 -20.97
C THR A 77 10.80 3.00 -21.20
N THR A 78 9.87 3.35 -20.31
CA THR A 78 9.04 4.57 -20.39
C THR A 78 9.43 5.63 -19.36
N GLN A 79 10.40 5.34 -18.49
CA GLN A 79 10.78 6.23 -17.41
C GLN A 79 11.77 7.29 -17.91
N ARG A 80 11.44 8.57 -17.69
CA ARG A 80 12.30 9.70 -18.06
C ARG A 80 13.20 10.18 -16.91
N GLU A 81 12.74 10.02 -15.68
CA GLU A 81 13.45 10.46 -14.47
C GLU A 81 13.40 9.37 -13.40
N CYS A 82 14.47 9.25 -12.61
CA CYS A 82 14.51 8.31 -11.50
C CYS A 82 13.47 8.69 -10.44
N PRO A 83 12.56 7.79 -10.02
CA PRO A 83 11.53 8.12 -9.03
C PRO A 83 12.11 8.42 -7.63
N TYR A 84 13.37 8.04 -7.38
CA TYR A 84 14.03 8.25 -6.09
C TYR A 84 14.78 9.59 -6.03
N CYS A 85 15.61 9.89 -7.04
CA CYS A 85 16.51 11.06 -7.03
C CYS A 85 16.23 12.09 -8.12
N GLN A 86 15.20 11.88 -8.95
CA GLN A 86 14.79 12.76 -10.05
C GLN A 86 15.86 13.00 -11.13
N THR A 87 16.99 12.28 -11.10
CA THR A 87 18.00 12.35 -12.17
C THR A 87 17.41 11.82 -13.48
N PRO A 88 17.58 12.53 -14.62
CA PRO A 88 17.17 12.04 -15.92
C PRO A 88 17.78 10.68 -16.24
N VAL A 89 16.94 9.77 -16.72
CA VAL A 89 17.32 8.39 -17.04
C VAL A 89 17.72 8.32 -18.50
N THR A 90 18.87 7.70 -18.78
CA THR A 90 19.23 7.35 -20.17
C THR A 90 18.34 6.19 -20.62
N PRO A 91 17.57 6.33 -21.72
CA PRO A 91 16.78 5.23 -22.26
C PRO A 91 17.66 4.01 -22.50
N LYS A 92 17.15 2.81 -22.16
CA LYS A 92 17.80 1.58 -22.63
C LYS A 92 17.67 1.55 -24.16
N ALA A 93 18.81 1.48 -24.84
CA ALA A 93 18.90 1.33 -26.29
C ALA A 93 18.23 0.04 -26.77
#